data_AF-A0A840XWI2-F1
#
_entry.id   AF-A0A840XWI2-F1
#
_cell.length_a   1.000
_cell.length_b   1.000
_cell.length_c   1.000
_cell.angle_alpha   90.00
_cell.angle_beta   90.00
_cell.angle_gamma   90.00
#
_symmetry.space_group_name_H-M   'P 1'
#
loop_
_entity.id
_entity.type
_entity.pdbx_description
1 polymer ?
#
loop_
_entity_poly.entity_id
_entity_poly.type
_entity_poly.pdbx_seq_one_letter_code
_entity_poly.pdbx_strand_id
1 'polypeptide(L)'
;MDDLALTQDLCARICHDIGGPLGALSGALDLAEEAPEEALSVARDGADAMRRRLRLWRAAAGAGTGPLDRQSMADLLEGALASGRVTADVSGLPDIPLRAPLAQALLIAALLGSEALPRGGVVHLAGQESGLAIWPEGRNAAWPSGLTAALAGEPVAGPRDVLGPLLLHLCEAAGMEVSLAMGGPAAAPLTLMPRRSELAHSA
;
A
#
# COMPACT_ATOMS: atom_id res chain seq x y z
N MET A 1 6.95 -7.21 16.97
CA MET A 1 7.71 -5.94 16.98
C MET A 1 7.10 -5.07 18.07
N ASP A 2 7.88 -4.31 18.83
CA ASP A 2 7.29 -3.33 19.75
C ASP A 2 6.79 -2.08 19.00
N ASP A 3 5.83 -1.37 19.59
CA ASP A 3 5.16 -0.24 18.93
C ASP A 3 6.13 0.90 18.56
N LEU A 4 7.22 1.08 19.33
CA LEU A 4 8.20 2.12 19.09
C LEU A 4 9.03 1.81 17.84
N ALA A 5 9.54 0.58 17.72
CA ALA A 5 10.27 0.12 16.54
C ALA A 5 9.40 0.20 15.28
N LEU A 6 8.14 -0.22 15.36
CA LEU A 6 7.19 -0.10 14.26
C LEU A 6 7.00 1.35 13.81
N THR A 7 6.85 2.26 14.78
CA THR A 7 6.69 3.69 14.53
C THR A 7 7.94 4.29 13.88
N GLN A 8 9.14 3.93 14.37
CA GLN A 8 10.41 4.41 13.81
C GLN A 8 10.60 3.95 12.37
N ASP A 9 10.37 2.66 12.11
CA ASP A 9 10.47 2.08 10.77
C ASP A 9 9.45 2.70 9.82
N LEU A 10 8.21 2.94 10.27
CA LEU A 10 7.17 3.60 9.49
C LEU A 10 7.54 5.05 9.16
N CYS A 11 8.02 5.82 10.13
CA CYS A 11 8.49 7.19 9.91
C CYS A 11 9.63 7.23 8.88
N ALA A 12 10.62 6.35 9.01
CA ALA A 12 11.73 6.25 8.06
C ALA A 12 11.23 5.85 6.65
N ARG A 13 10.26 4.95 6.57
CA ARG A 13 9.65 4.53 5.30
C ARG A 13 8.90 5.68 4.61
N ILE A 14 8.12 6.45 5.35
CA ILE A 14 7.42 7.63 4.83
C ILE A 14 8.43 8.67 4.29
N CYS A 15 9.49 8.95 5.06
CA CYS A 15 10.56 9.85 4.63
C CYS A 15 11.24 9.39 3.34
N HIS A 16 11.55 8.09 3.23
CA HIS A 16 12.12 7.50 2.02
C HIS A 16 11.22 7.73 0.80
N ASP A 17 9.93 7.45 0.94
CA ASP A 17 8.98 7.50 -0.18
C ASP A 17 8.68 8.92 -0.67
N ILE A 18 8.83 9.92 0.20
CA ILE A 18 8.70 11.35 -0.15
C ILE A 18 10.02 11.89 -0.72
N GLY A 19 11.16 11.27 -0.39
CA GLY A 19 12.49 11.74 -0.81
C GLY A 19 12.66 11.82 -2.33
N GLY A 20 12.09 10.90 -3.10
CA GLY A 20 12.15 10.91 -4.56
C GLY A 20 11.51 12.16 -5.18
N PRO A 21 10.21 12.41 -4.96
CA PRO A 21 9.54 13.64 -5.40
C PRO A 21 10.21 14.93 -4.88
N LEU A 22 10.71 14.93 -3.64
CA LEU A 22 11.46 16.07 -3.10
C LEU A 22 12.76 16.31 -3.87
N GLY A 23 13.50 15.26 -4.22
CA GLY A 23 14.71 15.36 -5.03
C GLY A 23 14.43 15.91 -6.44
N ALA A 24 13.30 15.53 -7.05
CA ALA A 24 12.88 16.09 -8.35
C ALA A 24 12.62 17.61 -8.25
N LEU A 25 11.98 18.07 -7.16
CA LEU A 25 11.79 19.50 -6.92
C LEU A 25 13.13 20.24 -6.71
N SER A 26 14.06 19.65 -5.98
CA SER A 26 15.41 20.23 -5.82
C SER A 26 16.13 20.33 -7.16
N GLY A 27 16.13 19.27 -7.97
CA GLY A 27 16.73 19.30 -9.30
C GLY A 27 16.09 20.32 -10.25
N ALA A 28 14.78 20.55 -10.13
CA ALA A 28 14.11 21.60 -10.87
C ALA A 28 14.58 23.01 -10.47
N LEU A 29 14.87 23.25 -9.19
CA LEU A 29 15.42 24.53 -8.73
C LEU A 29 16.83 24.76 -9.27
N ASP A 30 17.66 23.73 -9.29
CA ASP A 30 19.01 23.81 -9.85
C ASP A 30 18.97 24.11 -11.36
N LEU A 31 17.97 23.59 -12.08
CA LEU A 31 17.77 23.80 -13.52
C LEU A 31 17.12 25.15 -13.88
N ALA A 32 16.58 25.88 -12.89
CA ALA A 32 15.67 27.00 -13.14
C ALA A 32 16.28 28.17 -13.93
N GLU A 33 17.60 28.38 -13.80
CA GLU A 33 18.31 29.45 -14.53
C GLU A 33 18.71 29.02 -15.96
N GLU A 34 19.04 27.74 -16.15
CA GLU A 34 19.55 27.21 -17.42
C GLU A 34 18.43 26.82 -18.39
N ALA A 35 17.36 26.21 -17.88
CA ALA A 35 16.21 25.76 -18.68
C ALA A 35 14.88 25.97 -17.94
N PRO A 36 14.36 27.22 -17.89
CA PRO A 36 13.21 27.57 -17.07
C PRO A 36 11.92 26.79 -17.38
N GLU A 37 11.66 26.49 -18.66
CA GLU A 37 10.46 25.73 -19.06
C GLU A 37 10.54 24.26 -18.63
N GLU A 38 11.71 23.64 -18.78
CA GLU A 38 11.95 22.27 -18.35
C GLU A 38 11.92 22.16 -16.82
N ALA A 39 12.58 23.08 -16.13
CA ALA A 39 12.53 23.21 -14.67
C ALA A 39 11.09 23.33 -14.17
N LEU A 40 10.26 24.17 -14.80
CA LEU A 40 8.86 24.31 -14.42
C LEU A 40 8.05 23.03 -14.64
N SER A 41 8.32 22.28 -15.72
CA SER A 41 7.69 20.99 -15.97
C SER A 41 8.06 19.97 -14.89
N VAL A 42 9.37 19.81 -14.62
CA VAL A 42 9.88 18.88 -13.59
C VAL A 42 9.33 19.26 -12.21
N ALA A 43 9.26 20.56 -11.90
CA ALA A 43 8.70 21.03 -10.63
C ALA A 43 7.22 20.66 -10.48
N ARG A 44 6.42 20.80 -11.55
CA ARG A 44 5.00 20.40 -11.55
C ARG A 44 4.84 18.91 -11.32
N ASP A 45 5.59 18.09 -12.05
CA ASP A 45 5.53 16.63 -11.93
C ASP A 45 5.97 16.16 -10.54
N GLY A 46 7.05 16.76 -10.00
CA GLY A 46 7.54 16.49 -8.64
C GLY A 46 6.53 16.87 -7.56
N ALA A 47 5.92 18.06 -7.67
CA ALA A 47 4.89 18.51 -6.73
C ALA A 47 3.64 17.62 -6.78
N ASP A 48 3.23 17.19 -7.97
CA ASP A 48 2.10 16.28 -8.18
C ASP A 48 2.36 14.89 -7.58
N ALA A 49 3.54 14.32 -7.84
CA ALA A 49 3.95 13.05 -7.26
C ALA A 49 4.01 13.12 -5.71
N MET A 50 4.58 14.20 -5.16
CA MET A 50 4.64 14.42 -3.72
C MET A 50 3.24 14.51 -3.09
N ARG A 51 2.33 15.28 -3.71
CA ARG A 51 0.94 15.42 -3.25
C ARG A 51 0.22 14.07 -3.24
N ARG A 52 0.32 13.29 -4.32
CA ARG A 52 -0.31 11.95 -4.43
C ARG A 52 0.22 11.02 -3.34
N ARG A 53 1.55 10.97 -3.15
CA ARG A 53 2.19 10.12 -2.13
C ARG A 53 1.79 10.50 -0.70
N LEU A 54 1.74 11.79 -0.39
CA LEU A 54 1.30 12.30 0.92
C LEU A 54 -0.17 11.97 1.20
N ARG A 55 -1.05 12.13 0.20
CA ARG A 55 -2.47 11.77 0.34
C ARG A 55 -2.65 10.28 0.62
N LEU A 56 -1.96 9.42 -0.13
CA LEU A 56 -1.98 7.99 0.10
C LEU A 56 -1.48 7.64 1.51
N TRP A 57 -0.31 8.14 1.91
CA TRP A 57 0.25 7.85 3.24
C TRP A 57 -0.62 8.34 4.39
N ARG A 58 -1.20 9.53 4.26
CA ARG A 58 -2.12 10.07 5.26
C ARG A 58 -3.36 9.18 5.43
N ALA A 59 -3.91 8.67 4.32
CA ALA A 59 -5.02 7.74 4.36
C ALA A 59 -4.61 6.35 4.90
N ALA A 60 -3.46 5.82 4.48
CA ALA A 60 -3.00 4.49 4.85
C ALA A 60 -2.54 4.40 6.32
N ALA A 61 -1.95 5.47 6.85
CA ALA A 61 -1.50 5.57 8.25
C ALA A 61 -2.62 6.04 9.21
N GLY A 62 -3.87 6.12 8.76
CA GLY A 62 -5.04 6.38 9.60
C GLY A 62 -5.31 7.85 9.96
N ALA A 63 -4.53 8.80 9.46
CA ALA A 63 -4.67 10.22 9.78
C ALA A 63 -5.85 10.88 9.04
N GLY A 64 -7.05 10.73 9.60
CA GLY A 64 -8.29 11.29 9.05
C GLY A 64 -8.96 10.39 8.02
N THR A 65 -8.62 9.09 8.02
CA THR A 65 -9.23 8.09 7.13
C THR A 65 -10.63 7.76 7.63
N GLY A 66 -11.63 8.27 6.91
CA GLY A 66 -13.01 7.81 7.04
C GLY A 66 -13.25 6.52 6.23
N PRO A 67 -14.50 6.06 6.14
CA PRO A 67 -14.89 5.04 5.17
C PRO A 67 -14.51 5.46 3.74
N LEU A 68 -14.04 4.53 2.91
CA LEU A 68 -13.66 4.78 1.53
C LEU A 68 -14.47 3.91 0.58
N ASP A 69 -15.13 4.52 -0.40
CA ASP A 69 -15.74 3.82 -1.54
C ASP A 69 -14.70 3.51 -2.63
N ARG A 70 -15.15 2.81 -3.67
CA ARG A 70 -14.32 2.44 -4.84
C ARG A 70 -13.66 3.65 -5.50
N GLN A 71 -14.36 4.77 -5.65
CA GLN A 71 -13.81 5.96 -6.31
C GLN A 71 -12.73 6.61 -5.44
N SER A 72 -12.98 6.77 -4.14
CA SER A 72 -12.01 7.33 -3.20
C SER A 72 -10.76 6.44 -3.11
N MET A 73 -10.93 5.11 -3.19
CA MET A 73 -9.81 4.16 -3.29
C MET A 73 -9.01 4.37 -4.58
N ALA A 74 -9.69 4.50 -5.73
CA ALA A 74 -9.04 4.79 -7.01
C ALA A 74 -8.20 6.07 -6.95
N ASP A 75 -8.81 7.17 -6.47
CA ASP A 75 -8.19 8.50 -6.41
C ASP A 75 -6.93 8.52 -5.52
N LEU A 76 -6.91 7.73 -4.45
CA LEU A 76 -5.75 7.63 -3.55
C LEU A 76 -4.60 6.81 -4.14
N LEU A 77 -4.91 5.79 -4.95
CA LEU A 77 -3.92 4.90 -5.55
C LEU A 77 -3.38 5.46 -6.89
N GLU A 78 -4.16 6.28 -7.58
CA GLU A 78 -3.83 6.81 -8.90
C GLU A 78 -2.51 7.60 -8.90
N GLY A 79 -1.51 7.09 -9.64
CA GLY A 79 -0.18 7.71 -9.75
C GLY A 79 0.63 7.73 -8.44
N ALA A 80 0.10 7.16 -7.35
CA ALA A 80 0.78 7.09 -6.07
C ALA A 80 1.64 5.83 -5.94
N LEU A 81 1.38 4.78 -6.73
CA LEU A 81 2.07 3.49 -6.69
C LEU A 81 3.30 3.46 -7.63
N ALA A 82 4.45 3.02 -7.11
CA ALA A 82 5.73 2.87 -7.83
C ALA A 82 6.08 4.02 -8.81
N SER A 83 5.77 5.26 -8.43
CA SER A 83 5.92 6.46 -9.28
C SER A 83 5.21 6.34 -10.62
N GLY A 84 3.99 5.79 -10.64
CA GLY A 84 3.15 5.65 -11.83
C GLY A 84 3.42 4.41 -12.70
N ARG A 85 4.46 3.62 -12.40
CA ARG A 85 4.75 2.37 -13.14
C ARG A 85 3.77 1.24 -12.84
N VAL A 86 3.01 1.36 -11.75
CA VAL A 86 2.01 0.39 -11.31
C VAL A 86 0.67 1.11 -11.24
N THR A 87 -0.38 0.48 -11.78
CA THR A 87 -1.76 0.94 -11.64
C THR A 87 -2.53 0.05 -10.68
N ALA A 88 -3.64 0.56 -10.14
CA ALA A 88 -4.57 -0.23 -9.34
C ALA A 88 -5.87 -0.43 -10.13
N ASP A 89 -6.31 -1.69 -10.25
CA ASP A 89 -7.64 -2.04 -10.74
C ASP A 89 -8.56 -2.24 -9.54
N VAL A 90 -9.51 -1.32 -9.38
CA VAL A 90 -10.51 -1.33 -8.30
C VAL A 90 -11.89 -1.76 -8.78
N SER A 91 -12.00 -2.25 -10.03
CA SER A 91 -13.30 -2.61 -10.61
C SER A 91 -14.01 -3.74 -9.87
N GLY A 92 -13.26 -4.55 -9.11
CA GLY A 92 -13.79 -5.63 -8.27
C GLY A 92 -14.27 -5.18 -6.88
N LEU A 93 -14.13 -3.91 -6.52
CA LEU A 93 -14.62 -3.35 -5.24
C LEU A 93 -16.07 -2.85 -5.37
N PRO A 94 -16.86 -2.86 -4.28
CA PRO A 94 -18.20 -2.29 -4.29
C PRO A 94 -18.17 -0.76 -4.29
N ASP A 95 -19.25 -0.15 -4.75
CA ASP A 95 -19.48 1.29 -4.59
C ASP A 95 -19.83 1.68 -3.14
N ILE A 96 -20.23 0.69 -2.31
CA ILE A 96 -20.48 0.91 -0.88
C ILE A 96 -19.15 1.12 -0.17
N PRO A 97 -18.99 2.17 0.67
CA PRO A 97 -17.76 2.42 1.40
C PRO A 97 -17.34 1.27 2.30
N LEU A 98 -16.07 0.88 2.21
CA LEU A 98 -15.39 0.07 3.22
C LEU A 98 -15.13 0.94 4.45
N ARG A 99 -15.36 0.39 5.65
CA ARG A 99 -15.06 1.10 6.91
C ARG A 99 -13.57 1.42 7.03
N ALA A 100 -13.27 2.48 7.79
CA ALA A 100 -11.93 3.05 7.88
C ALA A 100 -10.81 2.03 8.19
N PRO A 101 -10.91 1.12 9.19
CA PRO A 101 -9.83 0.15 9.44
C PRO A 101 -9.56 -0.80 8.27
N LEU A 102 -10.61 -1.27 7.60
CA LEU A 102 -10.47 -2.18 6.46
C LEU A 102 -9.93 -1.44 5.22
N ALA A 103 -10.36 -0.20 5.01
CA ALA A 103 -9.86 0.65 3.95
C ALA A 103 -8.35 0.95 4.12
N GLN A 104 -7.88 1.21 5.36
CA GLN A 104 -6.45 1.36 5.67
C GLN A 104 -5.65 0.09 5.34
N ALA A 105 -6.14 -1.07 5.79
CA ALA A 105 -5.50 -2.35 5.49
C ALA A 105 -5.41 -2.60 3.97
N LEU A 106 -6.47 -2.28 3.22
CA LEU A 106 -6.48 -2.43 1.76
C LEU A 106 -5.49 -1.48 1.06
N LEU A 107 -5.33 -0.23 1.53
CA LEU A 107 -4.32 0.70 1.01
C LEU A 107 -2.89 0.18 1.24
N ILE A 108 -2.60 -0.36 2.44
CA ILE A 108 -1.29 -0.98 2.72
C ILE A 108 -1.07 -2.25 1.89
N ALA A 109 -2.11 -3.08 1.72
CA ALA A 109 -2.04 -4.25 0.85
C ALA A 109 -1.77 -3.87 -0.62
N ALA A 110 -2.35 -2.76 -1.11
CA ALA A 110 -2.09 -2.25 -2.45
C ALA A 110 -0.65 -1.73 -2.61
N LEU A 111 -0.10 -1.07 -1.57
CA LEU A 111 1.32 -0.68 -1.53
C LEU A 111 2.25 -1.89 -1.61
N LEU A 112 1.99 -2.94 -0.83
CA LEU A 112 2.73 -4.21 -0.92
C LEU A 112 2.58 -4.86 -2.31
N GLY A 113 1.38 -4.83 -2.88
CA GLY A 113 1.13 -5.34 -4.23
C GLY A 113 1.95 -4.59 -5.28
N SER A 114 2.14 -3.28 -5.10
CA SER A 114 3.00 -2.48 -5.96
C SER A 114 4.48 -2.85 -5.82
N GLU A 115 4.94 -3.22 -4.61
CA GLU A 115 6.32 -3.69 -4.39
C GLU A 115 6.56 -5.07 -5.00
N ALA A 116 5.50 -5.85 -5.15
CA ALA A 116 5.55 -7.14 -5.82
C ALA A 116 5.76 -7.02 -7.34
N LEU A 117 5.72 -5.81 -7.92
CA LEU A 117 5.79 -5.54 -9.36
C LEU A 117 7.07 -4.80 -9.75
N PRO A 118 8.25 -5.45 -9.76
CA PRO A 118 9.53 -4.78 -10.03
C PRO A 118 9.61 -4.15 -11.43
N ARG A 119 8.82 -4.66 -12.38
CA ARG A 119 8.76 -4.19 -13.77
C ARG A 119 7.48 -3.41 -14.11
N GLY A 120 6.72 -2.98 -13.10
CA GLY A 120 5.39 -2.41 -13.30
C GLY A 120 4.33 -3.49 -13.57
N GLY A 121 3.08 -3.06 -13.72
CA GLY A 121 1.93 -3.94 -13.87
C GLY A 121 0.69 -3.36 -13.22
N VAL A 122 -0.26 -4.25 -12.88
CA VAL A 122 -1.54 -3.89 -12.27
C VAL A 122 -1.67 -4.59 -10.93
N VAL A 123 -2.10 -3.88 -9.89
CA VAL A 123 -2.57 -4.49 -8.65
C VAL A 123 -4.08 -4.51 -8.68
N HIS A 124 -4.66 -5.71 -8.69
CA HIS A 124 -6.11 -5.86 -8.68
C HIS A 124 -6.61 -5.95 -7.24
N LEU A 125 -7.68 -5.22 -6.95
CA LEU A 125 -8.37 -5.19 -5.67
C LEU A 125 -9.83 -5.61 -5.90
N ALA A 126 -10.28 -6.64 -5.19
CA ALA A 126 -11.65 -7.12 -5.30
C ALA A 126 -12.22 -7.61 -3.97
N GLY A 127 -13.54 -7.67 -3.89
CA GLY A 127 -14.27 -8.15 -2.71
C GLY A 127 -14.92 -7.02 -1.92
N GLN A 128 -15.30 -7.30 -0.68
CA GLN A 128 -16.10 -6.40 0.16
C GLN A 128 -15.79 -6.63 1.66
N GLU A 129 -16.58 -6.07 2.58
CA GLU A 129 -16.42 -6.25 4.03
C GLU A 129 -16.29 -7.72 4.48
N SER A 130 -16.96 -8.65 3.79
CA SER A 130 -16.90 -10.09 4.09
C SER A 130 -15.60 -10.77 3.67
N GLY A 131 -14.72 -10.07 2.96
CA GLY A 131 -13.47 -10.61 2.42
C GLY A 131 -12.97 -9.82 1.22
N LEU A 132 -11.67 -9.54 1.21
CA LEU A 132 -10.97 -8.86 0.13
C LEU A 132 -9.86 -9.75 -0.45
N ALA A 133 -9.58 -9.58 -1.73
CA ALA A 133 -8.49 -10.20 -2.44
C ALA A 133 -7.65 -9.15 -3.16
N ILE A 134 -6.34 -9.32 -3.11
CA ILE A 134 -5.33 -8.47 -3.72
C ILE A 134 -4.37 -9.37 -4.48
N TRP A 135 -4.18 -9.13 -5.78
CA TRP A 135 -3.17 -9.86 -6.55
C TRP A 135 -2.44 -8.93 -7.52
N PRO A 136 -1.10 -8.97 -7.52
CA PRO A 136 -0.30 -8.22 -8.47
C PRO A 136 -0.13 -9.02 -9.76
N GLU A 137 -0.43 -8.39 -10.89
CA GLU A 137 -0.24 -8.95 -12.23
C GLU A 137 0.87 -8.18 -12.95
N GLY A 138 1.96 -8.89 -13.31
CA GLY A 138 3.06 -8.30 -14.05
C GLY A 138 4.25 -9.24 -14.21
N ARG A 139 5.24 -8.81 -15.00
CA ARG A 139 6.43 -9.62 -15.28
C ARG A 139 7.29 -9.80 -14.03
N ASN A 140 7.55 -11.05 -13.67
CA ASN A 140 8.29 -11.45 -12.46
C ASN A 140 7.64 -10.93 -11.17
N ALA A 141 6.29 -10.92 -11.12
CA ALA A 141 5.58 -10.56 -9.91
C ALA A 141 5.96 -11.51 -8.75
N ALA A 142 6.37 -10.93 -7.61
CA ALA A 142 6.75 -11.70 -6.42
C ALA A 142 6.58 -10.87 -5.15
N TRP A 143 5.88 -11.41 -4.15
CA TRP A 143 5.68 -10.69 -2.88
C TRP A 143 7.01 -10.37 -2.17
N PRO A 144 7.13 -9.21 -1.49
CA PRO A 144 8.29 -8.88 -0.69
C PRO A 144 8.55 -9.92 0.41
N SER A 145 9.82 -10.23 0.67
CA SER A 145 10.21 -11.20 1.71
C SER A 145 9.73 -10.78 3.11
N GLY A 146 9.69 -9.48 3.39
CA GLY A 146 9.14 -8.95 4.65
C GLY A 146 7.68 -9.32 4.88
N LEU A 147 6.86 -9.37 3.83
CA LEU A 147 5.47 -9.82 3.94
C LEU A 147 5.42 -11.32 4.24
N THR A 148 6.16 -12.14 3.50
CA THR A 148 6.14 -13.59 3.70
C THR A 148 6.67 -13.99 5.08
N ALA A 149 7.71 -13.32 5.56
CA ALA A 149 8.25 -13.51 6.91
C ALA A 149 7.25 -13.09 7.99
N ALA A 150 6.60 -11.93 7.83
CA ALA A 150 5.57 -11.48 8.76
C ALA A 150 4.40 -12.47 8.85
N LEU A 151 3.92 -12.98 7.71
CA LEU A 151 2.86 -14.01 7.67
C LEU A 151 3.28 -15.34 8.31
N ALA A 152 4.57 -15.69 8.24
CA ALA A 152 5.14 -16.86 8.90
C ALA A 152 5.34 -16.66 10.42
N GLY A 153 5.04 -15.47 10.96
CA GLY A 153 5.29 -15.13 12.36
C GLY A 153 6.77 -14.90 12.69
N GLU A 154 7.60 -14.72 11.66
CA GLU A 154 9.03 -14.42 11.84
C GLU A 154 9.25 -12.96 12.23
N PRO A 155 10.29 -12.66 13.01
CA PRO A 155 10.63 -11.28 13.34
C PRO A 155 11.08 -10.52 12.09
N VAL A 156 10.30 -9.52 11.71
CA VAL A 156 10.62 -8.57 10.64
C VAL A 156 11.02 -7.24 11.29
N ALA A 157 12.00 -6.55 10.71
CA ALA A 157 12.45 -5.24 11.17
C ALA A 157 12.99 -4.40 10.01
N GLY A 158 12.95 -3.09 10.18
CA GLY A 158 13.54 -2.13 9.26
C GLY A 158 12.53 -1.46 8.35
N PRO A 159 12.82 -0.23 7.88
CA PRO A 159 11.87 0.60 7.11
C PRO A 159 11.43 -0.03 5.78
N ARG A 160 12.27 -0.89 5.20
CA ARG A 160 11.97 -1.56 3.92
C ARG A 160 10.83 -2.56 4.05
N ASP A 161 10.80 -3.30 5.15
CA ASP A 161 9.89 -4.44 5.33
C ASP A 161 8.70 -4.12 6.25
N VAL A 162 8.61 -2.89 6.76
CA VAL A 162 7.61 -2.42 7.74
C VAL A 162 6.15 -2.60 7.31
N LEU A 163 5.88 -2.61 6.00
CA LEU A 163 4.51 -2.74 5.48
C LEU A 163 3.86 -4.08 5.82
N GLY A 164 4.65 -5.16 5.91
CA GLY A 164 4.15 -6.48 6.30
C GLY A 164 3.58 -6.48 7.71
N PRO A 165 4.38 -6.16 8.75
CA PRO A 165 3.90 -6.01 10.12
C PRO A 165 2.75 -4.99 10.25
N LEU A 166 2.84 -3.83 9.58
CA LEU A 166 1.77 -2.84 9.60
C LEU A 166 0.44 -3.40 9.07
N LEU A 167 0.48 -4.16 7.97
CA LEU A 167 -0.70 -4.81 7.43
C LEU A 167 -1.32 -5.77 8.44
N LEU A 168 -0.52 -6.60 9.13
CA LEU A 168 -1.02 -7.52 10.15
C LEU A 168 -1.78 -6.77 11.26
N HIS A 169 -1.20 -5.69 11.76
CA HIS A 169 -1.82 -4.86 12.81
C HIS A 169 -3.12 -4.18 12.34
N LEU A 170 -3.16 -3.66 11.11
CA LEU A 170 -4.36 -3.04 10.56
C LEU A 170 -5.46 -4.08 10.29
N CYS A 171 -5.11 -5.26 9.79
CA CYS A 171 -6.03 -6.36 9.63
C CYS A 171 -6.61 -6.79 10.98
N GLU A 172 -5.77 -6.93 12.01
CA GLU A 172 -6.22 -7.22 13.36
C GLU A 172 -7.20 -6.17 13.90
N ALA A 173 -6.85 -4.88 13.79
CA ALA A 173 -7.74 -3.78 14.18
C ALA A 173 -9.05 -3.78 13.38
N ALA A 174 -9.00 -4.27 12.14
CA ALA A 174 -10.18 -4.48 11.32
C ALA A 174 -10.93 -5.78 11.64
N GLY A 175 -10.47 -6.68 12.52
CA GLY A 175 -11.10 -7.97 12.74
C GLY A 175 -10.93 -8.94 11.56
N MET A 176 -9.90 -8.73 10.75
CA MET A 176 -9.52 -9.56 9.61
C MET A 176 -8.27 -10.38 9.91
N GLU A 177 -8.14 -11.49 9.20
CA GLU A 177 -6.95 -12.32 9.09
C GLU A 177 -6.41 -12.18 7.66
N VAL A 178 -5.09 -12.16 7.52
CA VAL A 178 -4.43 -12.05 6.22
C VAL A 178 -3.72 -13.36 5.89
N SER A 179 -3.88 -13.83 4.66
CA SER A 179 -3.23 -15.05 4.19
C SER A 179 -2.94 -14.99 2.69
N LEU A 180 -1.96 -15.78 2.23
CA LEU A 180 -1.73 -16.02 0.81
C LEU A 180 -2.53 -17.26 0.38
N ALA A 181 -3.30 -17.14 -0.69
CA ALA A 181 -4.01 -18.27 -1.26
C ALA A 181 -3.04 -19.38 -1.68
N MET A 182 -3.40 -20.64 -1.39
CA MET A 182 -2.57 -21.80 -1.76
C MET A 182 -2.61 -22.06 -3.27
N GLY A 183 -1.44 -22.24 -3.89
CA GLY A 183 -1.28 -22.74 -5.25
C GLY A 183 -1.31 -21.65 -6.34
N GLY A 184 -0.14 -21.29 -6.84
CA GLY A 184 0.08 -20.39 -7.98
C GLY A 184 1.54 -19.92 -8.07
N PRO A 185 2.01 -19.38 -9.21
CA PRO A 185 3.37 -18.84 -9.33
C PRO A 185 3.58 -17.65 -8.37
N ALA A 186 4.83 -17.17 -8.25
CA ALA A 186 5.45 -16.31 -7.22
C ALA A 186 4.67 -15.13 -6.57
N ALA A 187 3.45 -14.79 -7.01
CA ALA A 187 2.56 -13.84 -6.37
C ALA A 187 1.11 -14.37 -6.25
N ALA A 188 0.90 -15.42 -5.45
CA ALA A 188 -0.43 -15.90 -5.11
C ALA A 188 -1.29 -14.76 -4.50
N PRO A 189 -2.62 -14.73 -4.73
CA PRO A 189 -3.47 -13.70 -4.17
C PRO A 189 -3.34 -13.59 -2.65
N LEU A 190 -3.15 -12.37 -2.17
CA LEU A 190 -3.26 -12.01 -0.76
C LEU A 190 -4.75 -11.82 -0.44
N THR A 191 -5.22 -12.43 0.63
CA THR A 191 -6.62 -12.36 1.05
C THR A 191 -6.71 -11.75 2.44
N LEU A 192 -7.70 -10.89 2.65
CA LEU A 192 -8.10 -10.36 3.95
C LEU A 192 -9.48 -10.93 4.24
N MET A 193 -9.60 -11.85 5.20
CA MET A 193 -10.85 -12.53 5.54
C MET A 193 -11.26 -12.22 6.98
N PRO A 194 -12.56 -12.15 7.32
CA PRO A 194 -12.98 -11.98 8.71
C PRO A 194 -12.38 -13.10 9.58
N ARG A 195 -11.83 -12.74 10.75
CA ARG A 195 -11.36 -13.75 11.71
C ARG A 195 -12.52 -14.68 12.04
N ARG A 196 -12.30 -15.99 11.91
CA ARG A 196 -13.27 -16.99 12.35
C ARG A 196 -13.49 -16.77 13.85
N SER A 197 -14.73 -16.51 14.28
CA SER A 197 -15.04 -16.49 15.70
C SER A 197 -14.79 -17.90 16.26
N GLU A 198 -13.96 -18.01 17.29
CA GLU A 198 -13.91 -19.21 18.11
C GLU A 198 -15.19 -19.32 18.93
N LEU A 199 -16.30 -19.67 18.29
CA LEU A 199 -17.57 -20.01 18.96
C LEU A 199 -18.12 -21.29 18.36
N ALA A 200 -17.54 -22.42 18.76
CA ALA A 200 -18.20 -23.72 18.94
C ALA A 200 -17.18 -24.75 19.43
N HIS A 201 -16.89 -24.82 20.73
CA HIS A 201 -16.43 -26.03 21.45
C HIS A 201 -16.57 -25.84 22.98
N SER A 202 -17.77 -25.47 23.40
CA SER A 202 -18.21 -25.68 24.78
C SER A 202 -19.72 -25.92 24.74
N ALA A 203 -20.07 -27.17 24.45
CA ALA A 203 -21.37 -27.77 24.68
C ALA A 203 -21.15 -28.94 25.63
#